data_AF-A0A928SDS5-F1
#
_entry.id   AF-A0A928SDS5-F1
#
_cell.length_a   1.000
_cell.length_b   1.000
_cell.length_c   1.000
_cell.angle_alpha   90.00
_cell.angle_beta   90.00
_cell.angle_gamma   90.00
#
_symmetry.space_group_name_H-M   'P 1'
#
loop_
_entity.id
_entity.type
_entity.pdbx_description
1 polymer ?
#
loop_
_entity_poly.entity_id
_entity_poly.type
_entity_poly.pdbx_seq_one_letter_code
_entity_poly.pdbx_strand_id
1 'polypeptide(L)'
;MIITLELSPEVEAQLRVGIATHDTESIRQLLVQAFSPTIEKLLQQDTDQLDYQAFESIADQLADELIGGIEPNMPLLSDYAVSRASIYEDHP
;
A
#
# COMPACT_ATOMS: atom_id res chain seq x y z
N MET A 1 -23.80 4.68 -5.94
CA MET A 1 -22.43 4.54 -6.47
C MET A 1 -22.53 3.82 -7.80
N ILE A 2 -22.11 4.44 -8.90
CA ILE A 2 -22.08 3.82 -10.23
C ILE A 2 -20.63 3.47 -10.50
N ILE A 3 -20.35 2.20 -10.76
CA ILE A 3 -19.02 1.73 -11.14
C ILE A 3 -19.08 1.48 -12.65
N THR A 4 -18.35 2.28 -13.42
CA THR A 4 -18.20 2.07 -14.86
C THR A 4 -17.13 1.00 -15.07
N LEU A 5 -17.51 -0.10 -15.72
CA LEU A 5 -16.60 -1.19 -16.04
C LEU A 5 -16.24 -1.12 -17.52
N GLU A 6 -14.98 -0.83 -17.81
CA GLU A 6 -14.42 -0.93 -19.15
C GLU A 6 -14.15 -2.41 -19.46
N LEU A 7 -14.97 -2.99 -20.33
CA LEU A 7 -14.85 -4.39 -20.74
C LEU A 7 -14.08 -4.48 -22.06
N SER A 8 -13.28 -5.54 -22.22
CA SER A 8 -12.72 -5.87 -23.52
C SER A 8 -13.83 -6.35 -24.47
N PRO A 9 -13.66 -6.21 -25.80
CA PRO A 9 -14.66 -6.64 -26.78
C PRO A 9 -15.03 -8.13 -26.66
N GLU A 10 -14.07 -8.96 -26.25
CA GLU A 10 -14.25 -10.40 -26.06
C GLU A 10 -15.14 -10.71 -24.85
N VAL A 11 -14.93 -10.01 -23.74
CA VAL A 11 -15.70 -10.18 -22.51
C VAL A 11 -17.12 -9.63 -22.70
N GLU A 12 -17.28 -8.52 -23.43
CA GLU A 12 -18.61 -7.99 -23.79
C GLU A 12 -19.40 -8.98 -24.67
N ALA A 13 -18.75 -9.61 -25.65
CA ALA A 13 -19.38 -10.62 -26.49
C ALA A 13 -19.87 -11.83 -25.67
N GLN A 14 -19.04 -12.32 -24.75
CA GLN A 14 -19.42 -13.41 -23.84
C GLN A 14 -20.55 -13.03 -22.88
N LEU A 15 -20.56 -11.79 -22.37
CA LEU A 15 -21.64 -11.27 -21.55
C LEU A 15 -22.98 -11.23 -22.32
N ARG A 16 -22.96 -10.77 -23.58
CA ARG A 16 -24.17 -10.76 -24.43
C ARG A 16 -24.71 -12.17 -24.69
N VAL A 17 -23.82 -13.14 -24.90
CA VAL A 17 -24.22 -14.56 -25.04
C VAL A 17 -24.84 -15.07 -23.74
N GLY A 18 -24.21 -14.83 -22.59
CA GLY A 18 -24.74 -15.24 -21.28
C GLY A 18 -26.11 -14.62 -20.97
N ILE A 19 -26.33 -13.36 -21.34
CA ILE A 19 -27.63 -12.68 -21.20
C ILE A 19 -28.68 -13.34 -22.10
N ALA A 20 -28.33 -13.65 -23.36
CA ALA A 20 -29.24 -14.31 -24.29
C ALA A 20 -29.63 -15.71 -23.79
N THR A 21 -28.71 -16.45 -23.17
CA THR A 21 -28.94 -17.79 -22.61
C THR A 21 -29.51 -17.78 -21.20
N HIS A 22 -29.68 -16.61 -20.57
CA HIS A 22 -30.09 -16.46 -19.17
C HIS A 22 -29.21 -17.25 -18.18
N ASP A 23 -27.94 -17.47 -18.53
CA ASP A 23 -27.01 -18.19 -17.68
C ASP A 23 -26.41 -17.25 -16.62
N THR A 24 -27.11 -17.16 -15.50
CA THR A 24 -26.75 -16.28 -14.38
C THR A 24 -25.39 -16.62 -13.76
N GLU A 25 -25.00 -17.89 -13.78
CA GLU A 25 -23.73 -18.31 -13.17
C GLU A 25 -22.54 -17.98 -14.06
N SER A 26 -22.67 -18.19 -15.38
CA SER A 26 -21.66 -17.74 -16.33
C SER A 26 -21.48 -16.22 -16.30
N ILE A 27 -22.58 -15.45 -16.22
CA ILE A 27 -22.52 -13.98 -16.08
C ILE A 27 -21.82 -13.60 -14.78
N ARG A 28 -22.16 -14.25 -13.66
CA ARG A 28 -21.56 -13.97 -12.36
C ARG A 28 -20.05 -14.18 -12.40
N GLN A 29 -19.58 -15.33 -12.89
CA GLN A 29 -18.15 -15.63 -12.97
C GLN A 29 -17.41 -14.64 -13.86
N LEU A 30 -18.00 -14.29 -15.01
CA LEU A 30 -17.42 -13.36 -15.95
C LEU A 30 -17.29 -11.95 -15.36
N LEU A 31 -18.31 -11.48 -14.64
CA LEU A 31 -18.24 -10.19 -13.93
C LEU A 31 -17.19 -10.22 -12.81
N VAL A 32 -17.13 -11.28 -12.00
CA VAL A 32 -16.10 -11.41 -10.93
C VAL A 32 -14.69 -11.32 -11.51
N GLN A 33 -14.41 -12.03 -12.61
CA GLN A 33 -13.10 -11.97 -13.27
C GLN A 33 -12.81 -10.57 -13.84
N ALA A 34 -13.80 -9.92 -14.44
CA ALA A 34 -13.64 -8.58 -15.00
C ALA A 34 -13.38 -7.51 -13.91
N PHE A 35 -13.92 -7.70 -12.70
CA PHE A 35 -13.73 -6.78 -11.59
C PHE A 35 -12.40 -6.98 -10.84
N SER A 36 -11.78 -8.17 -10.87
CA SER A 36 -10.50 -8.45 -10.20
C SER A 36 -9.44 -7.36 -10.37
N PRO A 37 -9.04 -6.96 -11.60
CA PRO A 37 -7.99 -5.94 -11.78
C PRO A 37 -8.41 -4.56 -11.25
N THR A 38 -9.69 -4.22 -11.34
CA THR A 38 -10.23 -2.95 -10.84
C THR A 38 -10.18 -2.89 -9.31
N ILE A 39 -10.53 -4.00 -8.65
CA ILE A 39 -10.45 -4.14 -7.19
C ILE A 39 -9.00 -4.08 -6.72
N GLU A 40 -8.09 -4.81 -7.37
CA GLU A 40 -6.66 -4.75 -7.05
C GLU A 40 -6.10 -3.34 -7.15
N LYS A 41 -6.45 -2.60 -8.22
CA LYS A 41 -6.05 -1.21 -8.39
C LYS A 41 -6.63 -0.30 -7.30
N LEU A 42 -7.90 -0.47 -6.94
CA LEU A 42 -8.53 0.29 -5.86
C LEU A 42 -7.86 0.02 -4.51
N LEU A 43 -7.56 -1.24 -4.20
CA LEU A 43 -6.87 -1.62 -2.98
C LEU A 43 -5.43 -1.07 -2.91
N GLN A 44 -4.78 -0.87 -4.07
CA GLN A 44 -3.47 -0.23 -4.15
C GLN A 44 -3.53 1.30 -4.01
N GLN A 45 -4.69 1.94 -4.26
CA GLN A 45 -4.82 3.40 -4.13
C GLN A 45 -4.79 3.87 -2.68
N ASP A 46 -5.10 3.00 -1.71
CA ASP A 46 -5.11 3.35 -0.27
C ASP A 46 -3.72 3.31 0.39
N THR A 47 -2.64 3.13 -0.38
CA THR A 47 -1.33 3.47 0.16
C THR A 47 -1.16 4.96 0.01
N ASP A 48 -1.69 5.72 0.98
CA ASP A 48 -1.36 7.12 1.20
C ASP A 48 0.17 7.22 1.29
N GLN A 49 0.81 7.45 0.14
CA GLN A 49 2.18 7.91 0.13
C GLN A 49 2.15 9.22 0.87
N LEU A 50 2.73 9.25 2.07
CA LEU A 50 3.01 10.49 2.77
C LEU A 50 3.67 11.40 1.74
N ASP A 51 3.04 12.55 1.49
CA ASP A 51 3.70 13.57 0.70
C ASP A 51 4.99 13.97 1.43
N TYR A 52 5.96 14.46 0.66
CA TYR A 52 7.28 14.79 1.19
C TYR A 52 7.21 15.76 2.38
N GLN A 53 6.27 16.70 2.37
CA GLN A 53 6.13 17.70 3.42
C GLN A 53 5.54 17.10 4.70
N ALA A 54 4.58 16.19 4.59
CA ALA A 54 4.05 15.43 5.71
C ALA A 54 5.13 14.54 6.34
N PHE A 55 5.98 13.91 5.51
CA PHE A 55 7.12 13.14 5.99
C PHE A 55 8.13 14.02 6.76
N GLU A 56 8.57 15.14 6.17
CA GLU A 56 9.51 16.06 6.82
C GLU A 56 8.94 16.59 8.16
N SER A 57 7.65 16.95 8.19
CA SER A 57 7.01 17.42 9.42
C SER A 57 7.00 16.35 10.53
N ILE A 58 6.82 15.08 10.17
CA ILE A 58 6.89 13.97 11.14
C ILE A 58 8.33 13.75 11.59
N ALA A 59 9.30 13.82 10.68
CA ALA A 59 10.71 13.66 10.99
C ALA A 59 11.21 14.74 11.97
N ASP A 60 10.85 16.00 11.72
CA ASP A 60 11.18 17.13 12.60
C ASP A 60 10.57 16.93 13.99
N GLN A 61 9.29 16.54 14.06
CA GLN A 61 8.63 16.28 15.35
C GLN A 61 9.33 15.17 16.14
N LEU A 62 9.71 14.07 15.47
CA LEU A 62 10.42 12.96 16.11
C LEU A 62 11.81 13.38 16.60
N ALA A 63 12.51 14.25 15.86
CA ALA A 63 13.80 14.78 16.29
C ALA A 63 13.66 15.66 17.54
N ASP A 64 12.65 16.53 17.58
CA ASP A 64 12.36 17.39 18.73
C ASP A 64 11.99 16.56 19.97
N GLU A 65 11.17 15.52 19.81
CA GLU A 65 10.80 14.61 20.90
C GLU A 65 12.01 13.84 21.45
N LEU A 66 12.91 13.38 20.56
CA LEU A 66 14.15 12.72 20.95
C LEU A 66 15.04 13.66 21.76
N ILE A 67 15.24 14.89 21.29
CA ILE A 67 16.04 15.90 22.00
C ILE A 67 15.42 16.24 23.35
N GLY A 68 14.09 16.38 23.41
CA GLY A 68 13.36 16.65 24.65
C GLY A 68 13.45 15.52 25.69
N GLY A 69 13.68 14.28 25.25
CA GLY A 69 13.85 13.10 26.11
C GLY A 69 15.29 12.83 26.58
N ILE A 70 16.29 13.51 26.03
CA ILE A 70 17.70 13.32 26.40
C ILE A 70 18.05 14.17 27.63
N GLU A 71 18.51 13.52 28.70
CA GLU A 71 19.02 14.25 29.87
C GLU A 71 20.29 15.04 29.50
N PRO A 72 20.51 16.24 30.07
CA PRO A 72 21.64 17.11 29.72
C PRO A 72 23.04 16.49 29.89
N ASN A 73 23.15 15.40 30.66
CA ASN A 73 24.40 14.69 30.95
C ASN A 73 24.40 13.25 30.42
N MET A 74 23.55 12.92 29.45
CA MET A 74 23.53 11.59 28.86
C MET A 74 24.90 11.29 28.21
N PRO A 75 25.54 10.17 28.56
CA PRO A 75 26.83 9.81 27.97
C PRO A 75 26.66 9.58 26.47
N LEU A 76 27.49 10.25 25.67
CA LEU A 76 27.51 10.06 24.23
C LEU A 76 27.89 8.60 23.90
N LEU A 77 27.15 7.99 22.99
CA LEU A 77 27.51 6.70 22.44
C LEU A 77 28.79 6.84 21.61
N SER A 78 29.66 5.83 21.65
CA SER A 78 30.84 5.79 20.79
C SER A 78 30.43 5.54 19.34
N ASP A 79 31.26 5.99 18.39
CA ASP A 79 31.05 5.72 16.97
C ASP A 79 30.90 4.22 16.66
N TYR A 80 31.60 3.37 17.44
CA TYR A 80 31.45 1.93 17.36
C TYR A 80 30.07 1.46 17.82
N ALA A 81 29.53 1.99 18.92
CA ALA A 81 28.21 1.61 19.45
C ALA A 81 27.05 1.95 18.50
N VAL A 82 27.21 2.94 17.63
CA VAL A 82 26.23 3.29 16.58
C VAL A 82 26.59 2.73 15.20
N SER A 83 27.66 1.95 15.10
CA SER A 83 28.08 1.38 13.83
C SER A 83 27.18 0.22 13.41
N ARG A 84 27.03 0.02 12.11
CA ARG A 84 26.37 -1.19 11.58
C ARG A 84 27.04 -2.47 12.08
N ALA A 85 28.37 -2.46 12.22
CA ALA A 85 29.12 -3.65 12.64
C ALA A 85 28.76 -4.11 14.05
N SER A 86 28.54 -3.19 14.99
CA SER A 86 28.13 -3.53 16.36
C SER A 86 26.66 -3.91 16.46
N ILE A 87 25.77 -3.25 15.71
CA ILE A 87 24.31 -3.52 15.73
C ILE A 87 23.99 -4.96 15.29
N TYR A 88 24.80 -5.52 14.38
CA TYR A 88 24.61 -6.88 13.85
C TYR A 88 25.64 -7.89 14.36
N GLU A 89 26.46 -7.55 15.35
CA GLU A 89 27.55 -8.42 15.83
C GLU A 89 27.04 -9.78 16.32
N ASP A 90 25.88 -9.79 16.97
CA ASP A 90 25.22 -11.00 17.48
C ASP A 90 24.25 -11.66 16.47
N HIS A 91 24.12 -11.09 15.27
CA HIS A 91 23.16 -11.49 14.24
C HIS A 91 23.79 -11.51 12.83
N PRO A 92 24.65 -12.50 12.52
CA PRO A 92 25.33 -12.65 11.23
C PRO A 92 24.40 -13.08 10.08
#